data_AF-A0A3B8Z762-F1
#
_entry.id   AF-A0A3B8Z762-F1
#
_cell.length_a   1.000
_cell.length_b   1.000
_cell.length_c   1.000
_cell.angle_alpha   90.00
_cell.angle_beta   90.00
_cell.angle_gamma   90.00
#
_symmetry.space_group_name_H-M   'P 1'
#
loop_
_entity.id
_entity.type
_entity.pdbx_description
1 polymer ?
#
loop_
_entity_poly.entity_id
_entity_poly.type
_entity_poly.pdbx_seq_one_letter_code
_entity_poly.pdbx_strand_id
1 'polypeptide(L)'
;MSYSRHKFVYKAAIASLTISFFIITKISALDPQSLNGGPVNYSEQGEWNACMPDNNSFGSKATPIEYARMIEPELGVIPIIDCGEGVEIPIYVDDRKFIGNPGLHNCDNPSLQIGDCMSGSSLQRFGGQRADGTALPHVVWVSFCRHDGRDTEVYDMPDSVQLIGYN
;
A
#
# COMPACT_ATOMS: atom_id res chain seq x y z
N MET A 1 13.40 58.95 -0.09
CA MET A 1 12.81 58.15 -1.19
C MET A 1 12.07 56.99 -0.52
N SER A 2 10.73 56.87 -0.53
CA SER A 2 9.70 57.21 -1.55
C SER A 2 9.97 56.50 -2.88
N TYR A 3 9.06 55.80 -3.55
CA TYR A 3 7.63 55.46 -3.29
C TYR A 3 7.51 53.97 -2.83
N SER A 4 6.37 53.28 -2.66
CA SER A 4 4.94 53.53 -2.96
C SER A 4 4.01 52.85 -1.91
N ARG A 5 2.70 52.85 -2.14
CA ARG A 5 1.70 51.87 -1.64
C ARG A 5 0.68 51.61 -2.75
N HIS A 6 0.22 50.37 -2.95
CA HIS A 6 -1.08 50.12 -3.59
C HIS A 6 -2.04 49.49 -2.60
N LYS A 7 -2.99 50.31 -2.13
CA LYS A 7 -4.22 49.86 -1.48
C LYS A 7 -5.13 49.30 -2.57
N PHE A 8 -5.71 48.13 -2.37
CA PHE A 8 -7.02 47.81 -2.94
C PHE A 8 -8.05 47.80 -1.83
N VAL A 9 -8.97 48.76 -1.90
CA VAL A 9 -10.14 48.87 -1.05
C VAL A 9 -11.31 48.34 -1.86
N TYR A 10 -11.97 47.29 -1.39
CA TYR A 10 -13.35 47.01 -1.80
C TYR A 10 -14.27 47.12 -0.61
N LYS A 11 -15.36 47.88 -0.80
CA LYS A 11 -16.31 48.26 0.23
C LYS A 11 -17.18 47.06 0.62
N ALA A 12 -17.52 46.97 1.89
CA ALA A 12 -18.59 46.09 2.34
C ALA A 12 -19.93 46.51 1.72
N ALA A 13 -20.74 45.52 1.33
CA ALA A 13 -22.17 45.66 1.15
C ALA A 13 -22.85 44.67 2.11
N ILE A 14 -23.70 45.18 2.99
CA ILE A 14 -24.48 44.39 3.95
C ILE A 14 -25.85 44.12 3.34
N ALA A 15 -26.28 42.86 3.28
CA ALA A 15 -27.65 42.50 2.93
C ALA A 15 -28.13 41.26 3.71
N SER A 16 -28.88 41.54 4.78
CA SER A 16 -29.92 40.75 5.47
C SER A 16 -29.81 39.22 5.64
N LEU A 17 -30.11 38.77 6.87
CA LEU A 17 -30.50 37.41 7.22
C LEU A 17 -31.65 36.86 6.35
N THR A 18 -31.56 35.57 6.02
CA THR A 18 -32.69 34.63 6.10
C THR A 18 -32.19 33.31 6.70
N ILE A 19 -32.74 32.93 7.85
CA ILE A 19 -32.52 31.61 8.46
C ILE A 19 -33.48 30.62 7.78
N SER A 20 -32.95 29.52 7.23
CA SER A 20 -33.75 28.34 6.88
C SER A 20 -33.15 27.09 7.53
N PHE A 21 -34.05 26.30 8.13
CA PHE A 21 -33.75 25.06 8.83
C PHE A 21 -33.42 23.89 7.88
N PHE A 22 -32.83 22.83 8.45
CA PHE A 22 -32.50 21.53 7.85
C PHE A 22 -31.35 21.59 6.81
N ILE A 23 -30.41 20.63 6.74
CA ILE A 23 -30.42 19.23 7.18
C ILE A 23 -29.12 18.87 7.92
N ILE A 24 -29.22 18.11 9.03
CA ILE A 24 -28.07 17.40 9.62
C ILE A 24 -27.93 16.05 8.91
N THR A 25 -27.06 15.95 7.90
CA THR A 25 -26.78 14.69 7.20
C THR A 25 -25.58 13.98 7.84
N LYS A 26 -25.91 13.06 8.76
CA LYS A 26 -25.11 11.92 9.23
C LYS A 26 -23.58 12.12 9.30
N ILE A 27 -23.11 12.41 10.51
CA ILE A 27 -21.93 11.70 11.01
C ILE A 27 -22.36 10.23 11.15
N SER A 28 -21.86 9.35 10.28
CA SER A 28 -22.10 7.91 10.39
C SER A 28 -21.38 7.37 11.62
N ALA A 29 -22.11 7.16 12.69
CA ALA A 29 -21.63 6.35 13.80
C ALA A 29 -21.28 4.94 13.28
N LEU A 30 -20.16 4.39 13.74
CA LEU A 30 -19.84 2.97 13.52
C LEU A 30 -20.93 2.14 14.21
N ASP A 31 -21.68 1.37 13.43
CA ASP A 31 -22.74 0.52 13.95
C ASP A 31 -22.13 -0.67 14.73
N PRO A 32 -22.42 -0.83 16.04
CA PRO A 32 -21.86 -1.93 16.83
C PRO A 32 -22.36 -3.33 16.44
N GLN A 33 -23.32 -3.45 15.51
CA GLN A 33 -23.97 -4.73 15.20
C GLN A 33 -23.18 -5.70 14.30
N SER A 34 -21.98 -5.34 13.83
CA SER A 34 -21.11 -6.23 13.00
C SER A 34 -20.57 -7.49 13.73
N LEU A 35 -20.96 -7.74 14.99
CA LEU A 35 -20.46 -8.87 15.80
C LEU A 35 -21.35 -10.12 15.77
N ASN A 36 -22.44 -10.15 15.00
CA ASN A 36 -23.26 -11.36 14.83
C ASN A 36 -23.43 -11.71 13.35
N GLY A 37 -22.79 -12.81 12.93
CA GLY A 37 -22.80 -13.29 11.55
C GLY A 37 -24.17 -13.82 11.11
N GLY A 38 -25.00 -12.92 10.57
CA GLY A 38 -26.14 -13.30 9.72
C GLY A 38 -25.67 -13.78 8.33
N PRO A 39 -26.49 -14.53 7.59
CA PRO A 39 -26.16 -14.94 6.23
C PRO A 39 -26.02 -13.71 5.32
N VAL A 40 -24.82 -13.49 4.80
CA VAL A 40 -24.53 -12.38 3.88
C VAL A 40 -25.21 -12.65 2.54
N ASN A 41 -26.00 -11.68 2.07
CA ASN A 41 -26.69 -11.80 0.80
C ASN A 41 -25.76 -11.35 -0.34
N TYR A 42 -25.03 -12.30 -0.93
CA TYR A 42 -23.93 -12.07 -1.88
C TYR A 42 -24.30 -11.31 -3.18
N SER A 43 -25.60 -11.07 -3.45
CA SER A 43 -26.09 -10.45 -4.68
C SER A 43 -26.03 -8.91 -4.72
N GLU A 44 -25.68 -8.24 -3.62
CA GLU A 44 -25.57 -6.77 -3.55
C GLU A 44 -24.12 -6.26 -3.42
N GLN A 45 -23.16 -7.19 -3.37
CA GLN A 45 -21.74 -6.87 -3.39
C GLN A 45 -21.29 -6.70 -4.85
N GLY A 46 -20.64 -5.57 -5.15
CA GLY A 46 -20.15 -5.27 -6.50
C GLY A 46 -19.10 -6.26 -7.02
N GLU A 47 -18.65 -6.05 -8.26
CA GLU A 47 -17.83 -6.96 -9.07
C GLU A 47 -16.55 -7.51 -8.38
N TRP A 48 -16.09 -6.83 -7.33
CA TRP A 48 -15.01 -7.21 -6.42
C TRP A 48 -15.11 -8.60 -5.77
N ASN A 49 -16.31 -9.18 -5.65
CA ASN A 49 -16.49 -10.53 -5.09
C ASN A 49 -15.73 -11.62 -5.86
N ALA A 50 -15.41 -11.40 -7.15
CA ALA A 50 -14.60 -12.31 -7.95
C ALA A 50 -13.13 -12.39 -7.50
N CYS A 51 -12.66 -11.43 -6.70
CA CYS A 51 -11.28 -11.35 -6.21
C CYS A 51 -11.12 -11.81 -4.75
N MET A 52 -12.06 -12.60 -4.23
CA MET A 52 -11.98 -13.19 -2.89
C MET A 52 -11.46 -14.63 -2.97
N PRO A 53 -10.38 -15.00 -2.26
CA PRO A 53 -9.87 -16.36 -2.31
C PRO A 53 -10.68 -17.29 -1.41
N ASP A 54 -10.82 -18.56 -1.81
CA ASP A 54 -11.31 -19.64 -0.94
C ASP A 54 -10.35 -19.83 0.26
N ASN A 55 -10.65 -19.12 1.35
CA ASN A 55 -9.87 -19.11 2.58
C ASN A 55 -10.35 -20.24 3.51
N ASN A 56 -9.41 -21.00 4.07
CA ASN A 56 -9.67 -22.07 5.03
C ASN A 56 -8.83 -21.86 6.31
N SER A 57 -8.98 -22.74 7.30
CA SER A 57 -8.27 -22.63 8.59
C SER A 57 -6.74 -22.67 8.52
N PHE A 58 -6.17 -22.94 7.34
CA PHE A 58 -4.74 -22.96 7.04
C PHE A 58 -4.32 -21.93 5.97
N GLY A 59 -5.21 -21.01 5.57
CA GLY A 59 -4.97 -19.99 4.53
C GLY A 59 -5.78 -20.21 3.25
N SER A 60 -5.46 -19.48 2.18
CA SER A 60 -6.08 -19.66 0.87
C SER A 60 -5.68 -21.00 0.24
N LYS A 61 -6.58 -21.64 -0.52
CA LYS A 61 -6.20 -22.77 -1.40
C LYS A 61 -5.34 -22.35 -2.58
N ALA A 62 -5.42 -21.08 -2.98
CA ALA A 62 -4.59 -20.47 -4.00
C ALA A 62 -3.23 -20.06 -3.43
N THR A 63 -2.17 -20.18 -4.23
CA THR A 63 -0.87 -19.56 -3.98
C THR A 63 -0.97 -18.03 -4.05
N PRO A 64 -0.01 -17.27 -3.49
CA PRO A 64 -0.04 -15.80 -3.55
C PRO A 64 -0.10 -15.23 -4.98
N ILE A 65 0.55 -15.90 -5.95
CA ILE A 65 0.53 -15.47 -7.36
C ILE A 65 -0.81 -15.78 -8.04
N GLU A 66 -1.46 -16.91 -7.71
CA GLU A 66 -2.81 -17.21 -8.18
C GLU A 66 -3.85 -16.25 -7.57
N TYR A 67 -3.67 -15.86 -6.30
CA TYR A 67 -4.51 -14.85 -5.66
C TYR A 67 -4.40 -13.50 -6.38
N ALA A 68 -3.17 -13.01 -6.61
CA ALA A 68 -2.93 -11.76 -7.32
C ALA A 68 -3.44 -11.79 -8.78
N ARG A 69 -3.49 -12.97 -9.43
CA ARG A 69 -3.99 -13.09 -10.81
C ARG A 69 -5.49 -12.80 -10.94
N MET A 70 -6.28 -12.96 -9.88
CA MET A 70 -7.73 -12.70 -9.96
C MET A 70 -8.06 -11.24 -10.23
N ILE A 71 -7.18 -10.30 -9.85
CA ILE A 71 -7.38 -8.85 -10.03
C ILE A 71 -6.68 -8.29 -11.30
N GLU A 72 -6.09 -9.14 -12.15
CA GLU A 72 -5.50 -8.70 -13.43
C GLU A 72 -6.47 -7.95 -14.38
N PRO A 73 -7.80 -8.20 -14.41
CA PRO A 73 -8.73 -7.39 -15.20
C PRO A 73 -8.75 -5.91 -14.82
N GLU A 74 -8.53 -5.59 -13.54
CA GLU A 74 -8.60 -4.23 -12.98
C GLU A 74 -7.22 -3.57 -12.85
N LEU A 75 -6.19 -4.34 -12.48
CA LEU A 75 -4.82 -3.85 -12.22
C LEU A 75 -3.81 -4.23 -13.32
N GLY A 76 -4.25 -4.91 -14.37
CA GLY A 76 -3.36 -5.42 -15.41
C GLY A 76 -2.47 -6.56 -14.90
N VAL A 77 -1.57 -7.02 -15.78
CA VAL A 77 -0.67 -8.15 -15.54
C VAL A 77 0.31 -7.85 -14.42
N ILE A 78 0.53 -8.85 -13.56
CA ILE A 78 1.51 -8.80 -12.49
C ILE A 78 2.94 -8.68 -13.07
N PRO A 79 3.75 -7.70 -12.64
CA PRO A 79 5.13 -7.57 -13.11
C PRO A 79 6.02 -8.72 -12.63
N ILE A 80 7.02 -9.08 -13.44
CA ILE A 80 8.15 -9.91 -12.98
C ILE A 80 9.05 -9.02 -12.12
N ILE A 81 9.39 -9.50 -10.92
CA ILE A 81 10.22 -8.78 -9.96
C ILE A 81 11.62 -9.38 -9.95
N ASP A 82 12.64 -8.56 -10.23
CA ASP A 82 14.05 -8.88 -10.00
C ASP A 82 14.56 -8.03 -8.84
N CYS A 83 14.83 -8.64 -7.68
CA CYS A 83 15.21 -7.89 -6.48
C CYS A 83 16.56 -7.14 -6.61
N GLY A 84 17.43 -7.53 -7.56
CA GLY A 84 18.71 -6.86 -7.82
C GLY A 84 18.58 -5.52 -8.56
N GLU A 85 17.51 -5.32 -9.32
CA GLU A 85 17.22 -4.07 -10.05
C GLU A 85 16.47 -3.02 -9.19
N GLY A 86 16.21 -3.35 -7.92
CA GLY A 86 15.48 -2.47 -7.01
C GLY A 86 16.30 -1.34 -6.39
N VAL A 87 15.61 -0.28 -5.98
CA VAL A 87 16.21 0.77 -5.14
C VAL A 87 16.34 0.21 -3.73
N GLU A 88 17.58 -0.01 -3.27
CA GLU A 88 17.86 -0.52 -1.94
C GLU A 88 17.23 0.36 -0.84
N ILE A 89 16.64 -0.27 0.17
CA ILE A 89 16.27 0.33 1.45
C ILE A 89 17.51 0.25 2.36
N PRO A 90 18.25 1.36 2.57
CA PRO A 90 19.47 1.31 3.36
C PRO A 90 19.16 1.12 4.85
N ILE A 91 19.97 0.28 5.50
CA ILE A 91 20.05 0.20 6.96
C ILE A 91 21.23 1.04 7.48
N TYR A 92 21.12 1.51 8.71
CA TYR A 92 22.13 2.31 9.39
C TYR A 92 22.44 1.73 10.77
N VAL A 93 23.70 1.85 11.18
CA VAL A 93 24.20 1.56 12.53
C VAL A 93 25.10 2.72 12.94
N ASP A 94 24.80 3.36 14.06
CA ASP A 94 25.51 4.56 14.55
C ASP A 94 25.56 5.69 13.48
N ASP A 95 24.42 5.99 12.85
CA ASP A 95 24.24 6.97 11.76
C ASP A 95 25.04 6.68 10.47
N ARG A 96 25.59 5.46 10.31
CA ARG A 96 26.40 5.06 9.15
C ARG A 96 25.71 3.95 8.37
N LYS A 97 25.65 4.07 7.04
CA LYS A 97 25.10 3.01 6.18
C LYS A 97 25.85 1.70 6.45
N PHE A 98 25.12 0.66 6.81
CA PHE A 98 25.65 -0.67 7.09
C PHE A 98 25.39 -1.62 5.92
N ILE A 99 26.30 -2.58 5.71
CA ILE A 99 26.19 -3.64 4.71
C ILE A 99 26.45 -4.98 5.42
N GLY A 100 25.57 -5.95 5.20
CA GLY A 100 25.53 -7.24 5.88
C GLY A 100 24.44 -7.30 6.96
N ASN A 101 24.63 -8.21 7.92
CA ASN A 101 23.72 -8.45 9.05
C ASN A 101 24.34 -7.96 10.38
N PRO A 102 23.81 -6.91 11.04
CA PRO A 102 24.23 -6.50 12.38
C PRO A 102 23.49 -7.29 13.48
N GLY A 103 22.50 -8.12 13.12
CA GLY A 103 21.68 -8.95 13.99
C GLY A 103 20.26 -8.44 14.20
N LEU A 104 19.49 -9.21 14.97
CA LEU A 104 18.09 -8.97 15.33
C LEU A 104 17.87 -7.58 15.92
N HIS A 105 17.18 -6.71 15.18
CA HIS A 105 16.88 -5.31 15.54
C HIS A 105 18.10 -4.41 15.89
N ASN A 106 19.33 -4.81 15.51
CA ASN A 106 20.57 -4.07 15.81
C ASN A 106 20.90 -2.96 14.79
N CYS A 107 19.90 -2.18 14.37
CA CYS A 107 20.07 -1.03 13.48
C CYS A 107 19.28 0.17 13.99
N ASP A 108 19.63 1.37 13.53
CA ASP A 108 19.11 2.64 14.06
C ASP A 108 17.58 2.78 13.88
N ASN A 109 17.03 2.13 12.85
CA ASN A 109 15.60 2.13 12.53
C ASN A 109 15.12 0.68 12.29
N PRO A 110 14.93 -0.13 13.34
CA PRO A 110 14.58 -1.54 13.20
C PRO A 110 13.12 -1.70 12.78
N SER A 111 12.83 -2.76 12.00
CA SER A 111 11.46 -3.10 11.62
C SER A 111 10.60 -3.45 12.85
N LEU A 112 9.30 -3.17 12.77
CA LEU A 112 8.30 -3.66 13.74
C LEU A 112 7.94 -5.14 13.51
N GLN A 113 8.33 -5.71 12.36
CA GLN A 113 8.25 -7.15 12.10
C GLN A 113 9.48 -7.85 12.70
N ILE A 114 9.29 -9.04 13.26
CA ILE A 114 10.38 -9.86 13.80
C ILE A 114 11.34 -10.25 12.66
N GLY A 115 12.61 -9.87 12.78
CA GLY A 115 13.66 -10.22 11.82
C GLY A 115 14.92 -9.39 11.99
N ASP A 116 16.00 -9.86 11.39
CA ASP A 116 17.30 -9.19 11.40
C ASP A 116 17.28 -7.90 10.56
N CYS A 117 18.14 -6.95 10.92
CA CYS A 117 18.27 -5.70 10.17
C CYS A 117 19.03 -5.94 8.85
N MET A 118 18.29 -6.32 7.81
CA MET A 118 18.78 -6.74 6.49
C MET A 118 19.25 -5.65 5.51
N SER A 119 20.55 -5.50 5.19
CA SER A 119 20.96 -4.75 3.98
C SER A 119 20.54 -5.47 2.70
N GLY A 120 20.30 -4.78 1.58
CA GLY A 120 19.92 -5.42 0.32
C GLY A 120 18.42 -5.66 0.11
N SER A 121 17.57 -5.39 1.11
CA SER A 121 16.13 -5.23 0.87
C SER A 121 15.90 -4.07 -0.10
N SER A 122 14.95 -4.17 -1.04
CA SER A 122 14.79 -3.20 -2.14
C SER A 122 13.33 -2.91 -2.52
N LEU A 123 13.11 -1.77 -3.17
CA LEU A 123 11.82 -1.29 -3.66
C LEU A 123 11.83 -1.14 -5.18
N GLN A 124 10.74 -1.56 -5.84
CA GLN A 124 10.50 -1.26 -7.25
C GLN A 124 9.09 -0.77 -7.49
N ARG A 125 8.92 -0.03 -8.60
CA ARG A 125 7.65 0.53 -9.04
C ARG A 125 7.47 0.29 -10.53
N PHE A 126 6.36 -0.33 -10.91
CA PHE A 126 5.98 -0.63 -12.28
C PHE A 126 4.67 0.08 -12.62
N GLY A 127 4.56 0.61 -13.84
CA GLY A 127 3.26 1.03 -14.37
C GLY A 127 2.44 -0.20 -14.77
N GLY A 128 1.14 -0.21 -14.45
CA GLY A 128 0.26 -1.31 -14.85
C GLY A 128 0.12 -1.40 -16.38
N GLN A 129 -0.02 -2.62 -16.89
CA GLN A 129 -0.17 -2.93 -18.31
C GLN A 129 -1.16 -4.08 -18.47
N ARG A 130 -2.00 -4.03 -19.51
CA ARG A 130 -2.82 -5.18 -19.92
C ARG A 130 -1.97 -6.27 -20.57
N ALA A 131 -2.52 -7.46 -20.73
CA ALA A 131 -1.85 -8.60 -21.37
C ALA A 131 -1.46 -8.36 -22.86
N ASP A 132 -2.05 -7.35 -23.50
CA ASP A 132 -1.70 -6.89 -24.86
C ASP A 132 -0.62 -5.79 -24.88
N GLY A 133 -0.09 -5.40 -23.72
CA GLY A 133 0.88 -4.30 -23.56
C GLY A 133 0.26 -2.90 -23.45
N THR A 134 -1.07 -2.77 -23.48
CA THR A 134 -1.74 -1.47 -23.31
C THR A 134 -1.50 -0.93 -21.90
N ALA A 135 -0.89 0.25 -21.80
CA ALA A 135 -0.61 0.89 -20.52
C ALA A 135 -1.89 1.27 -19.76
N LEU A 136 -1.88 1.05 -18.45
CA LEU A 136 -2.89 1.49 -17.49
C LEU A 136 -2.28 2.63 -16.65
N PRO A 137 -2.37 3.90 -17.07
CA PRO A 137 -1.61 5.00 -16.45
C PRO A 137 -2.07 5.37 -15.03
N HIS A 138 -3.24 4.89 -14.61
CA HIS A 138 -3.73 4.98 -13.23
C HIS A 138 -3.18 3.85 -12.34
N VAL A 139 -2.84 2.69 -12.91
CA VAL A 139 -2.36 1.54 -12.12
C VAL A 139 -0.87 1.64 -11.85
N VAL A 140 -0.50 1.33 -10.60
CA VAL A 140 0.88 1.18 -10.15
C VAL A 140 1.01 -0.11 -9.36
N TRP A 141 2.04 -0.88 -9.70
CA TRP A 141 2.52 -1.98 -8.86
C TRP A 141 3.76 -1.52 -8.09
N VAL A 142 3.81 -1.82 -6.79
CA VAL A 142 4.98 -1.60 -5.93
C VAL A 142 5.37 -2.91 -5.30
N SER A 143 6.63 -3.32 -5.47
CA SER A 143 7.19 -4.49 -4.80
C SER A 143 8.17 -4.08 -3.70
N PHE A 144 8.16 -4.88 -2.64
CA PHE A 144 9.08 -4.85 -1.52
C PHE A 144 9.81 -6.18 -1.53
N CYS A 145 11.06 -6.18 -1.96
CA CYS A 145 11.96 -7.31 -1.79
C CYS A 145 12.57 -7.21 -0.39
N ARG A 146 12.32 -8.22 0.44
CA ARG A 146 12.88 -8.33 1.78
C ARG A 146 13.95 -9.40 1.78
N HIS A 147 15.19 -8.96 1.96
CA HIS A 147 16.31 -9.84 2.29
C HIS A 147 16.20 -10.22 3.77
N ASP A 148 16.04 -11.53 4.03
CA ASP A 148 15.79 -12.06 5.36
C ASP A 148 17.12 -12.37 6.09
N GLY A 149 18.08 -12.90 5.33
CA GLY A 149 19.42 -13.33 5.73
C GLY A 149 19.55 -13.94 7.12
N ARG A 150 18.55 -14.71 7.50
CA ARG A 150 18.66 -15.81 8.48
C ARG A 150 19.35 -17.02 7.85
N ASP A 151 20.26 -16.74 6.91
CA ASP A 151 21.02 -17.72 6.16
C ASP A 151 22.01 -18.39 7.10
N THR A 152 22.15 -19.68 6.92
CA THR A 152 23.09 -20.51 7.67
C THR A 152 23.90 -21.32 6.67
N GLU A 153 25.01 -21.91 7.12
CA GLU A 153 25.82 -22.82 6.30
C GLU A 153 25.04 -24.02 5.71
N VAL A 154 23.81 -24.26 6.17
CA VAL A 154 22.95 -25.41 5.82
C VAL A 154 21.61 -24.98 5.19
N TYR A 155 21.24 -23.70 5.27
CA TYR A 155 19.94 -23.19 4.80
C TYR A 155 20.06 -21.75 4.32
N ASP A 156 19.83 -21.57 3.02
CA ASP A 156 19.70 -20.29 2.32
C ASP A 156 18.22 -19.87 2.40
N MET A 157 17.90 -18.79 3.09
CA MET A 157 16.54 -18.28 3.26
C MET A 157 16.20 -17.38 2.06
N PRO A 158 15.34 -17.82 1.13
CA PRO A 158 15.10 -17.07 -0.08
C PRO A 158 14.48 -15.70 0.21
N ASP A 159 14.86 -14.71 -0.60
CA ASP A 159 14.23 -13.39 -0.59
C ASP A 159 12.71 -13.51 -0.71
N SER A 160 12.01 -12.71 0.10
CA SER A 160 10.55 -12.66 0.09
C SER A 160 10.09 -11.39 -0.60
N VAL A 161 9.15 -11.54 -1.54
CA VAL A 161 8.55 -10.41 -2.26
C VAL A 161 7.13 -10.18 -1.75
N GLN A 162 6.87 -8.99 -1.22
CA GLN A 162 5.52 -8.48 -1.05
C GLN A 162 5.19 -7.55 -2.22
N LEU A 163 4.02 -7.73 -2.83
CA LEU A 163 3.55 -6.93 -3.96
C LEU A 163 2.22 -6.25 -3.62
N ILE A 164 2.10 -4.97 -3.98
CA ILE A 164 0.87 -4.18 -3.83
C ILE A 164 0.56 -3.52 -5.18
N GLY A 165 -0.64 -3.76 -5.71
CA GLY A 165 -1.18 -3.03 -6.85
C GLY A 165 -2.25 -2.04 -6.39
N TYR A 166 -2.28 -0.84 -6.95
CA TYR A 166 -3.32 0.16 -6.72
C TYR A 166 -3.68 0.94 -7.99
N ASN A 167 -4.89 1.50 -7.99
CA ASN A 167 -5.54 2.29 -9.04
C ASN A 167 -6.06 3.58 -8.39
#